data_AF-A0A7C4B5Y8-F1
#
_entry.id   AF-A0A7C4B5Y8-F1
#
_cell.length_a   1.000
_cell.length_b   1.000
_cell.length_c   1.000
_cell.angle_alpha   90.00
_cell.angle_beta   90.00
_cell.angle_gamma   90.00
#
_symmetry.space_group_name_H-M   'P 1'
#
loop_
_entity.id
_entity.type
_entity.pdbx_description
1 polymer ?
#
loop_
_entity_poly.entity_id
_entity_poly.type
_entity_poly.pdbx_seq_one_letter_code
_entity_poly.pdbx_strand_id
1 'polypeptide(L)'
;MSTKFVSLPEEEFADEAVGIIEKARDRGIVLRILGALAVYIHSKHERNALEIYKRIGRFGVDKPSFTDLDLAAYGRQRGDVVKLFEKELKFNYNVLMKALFMNKRLIYFHPKNHYQVDIFFDKLEFSHDVVFGDKPGKGRLDLDYPTITLTDLILEKIQIHQINLKDIIDLIIILYGHDISYKDEHEYINGKYIAEILADDWGFWYDAVTNLNKVKFFTDKFHSENKLTKEEQELIISRLNKLVKIIDEEPKTKKWRKRAEIGVSKPWYREVEEILDNQYTAT
;
A
#
# COMPACT_ATOMS: atom_id res chain seq x y z
N MET A 1 -24.35 -2.34 2.51
CA MET A 1 -23.32 -1.91 3.48
C MET A 1 -22.66 -0.68 2.88
N SER A 2 -22.65 0.46 3.58
CA SER A 2 -22.04 1.69 3.07
C SER A 2 -20.56 1.67 3.42
N THR A 3 -19.67 1.69 2.43
CA THR A 3 -18.26 2.04 2.66
C THR A 3 -18.22 3.48 3.16
N LYS A 4 -17.53 3.74 4.27
CA LYS A 4 -17.33 5.11 4.74
C LYS A 4 -16.15 5.70 3.99
N PHE A 5 -16.38 6.80 3.29
CA PHE A 5 -15.36 7.51 2.54
C PHE A 5 -14.78 8.64 3.36
N VAL A 6 -13.56 9.05 3.01
CA VAL A 6 -13.00 10.33 3.47
C VAL A 6 -13.90 11.46 2.97
N SER A 7 -14.31 12.33 3.89
CA SER A 7 -15.23 13.45 3.59
C SER A 7 -14.51 14.75 3.20
N LEU A 8 -13.18 14.76 3.20
CA LEU A 8 -12.35 15.88 2.79
C LEU A 8 -12.00 15.79 1.29
N PRO A 9 -11.81 16.93 0.60
CA PRO A 9 -11.17 16.96 -0.71
C PRO A 9 -9.80 16.28 -0.72
N GLU A 10 -9.40 15.74 -1.87
CA GLU A 10 -8.15 14.97 -2.02
C GLU A 10 -6.91 15.73 -1.57
N GLU A 11 -6.78 17.00 -1.98
CA GLU A 11 -5.63 17.83 -1.60
C GLU A 11 -5.64 18.18 -0.12
N GLU A 12 -6.80 18.56 0.43
CA GLU A 12 -6.93 18.87 1.85
C GLU A 12 -6.62 17.64 2.73
N PHE A 13 -7.09 16.46 2.32
CA PHE A 13 -6.77 15.22 3.00
C PHE A 13 -5.27 14.87 2.94
N ALA A 14 -4.65 15.06 1.77
CA ALA A 14 -3.21 14.82 1.60
C ALA A 14 -2.39 15.78 2.47
N ASP A 15 -2.72 17.08 2.47
CA ASP A 15 -2.00 18.09 3.24
C ASP A 15 -2.17 17.85 4.75
N GLU A 16 -3.37 17.46 5.19
CA GLU A 16 -3.62 17.09 6.59
C GLU A 16 -2.81 15.87 7.01
N ALA A 17 -2.80 14.81 6.18
CA ALA A 17 -2.02 13.60 6.44
C ALA A 17 -0.52 13.90 6.51
N VAL A 18 0.02 14.67 5.57
CA VAL A 18 1.42 15.13 5.60
C VAL A 18 1.69 15.95 6.86
N GLY A 19 0.76 16.81 7.29
CA GLY A 19 0.88 17.55 8.54
C GLY A 19 0.93 16.66 9.79
N ILE A 20 0.28 15.48 9.79
CA ILE A 20 0.41 14.48 10.85
C ILE A 20 1.82 13.87 10.83
N ILE A 21 2.35 13.57 9.65
CA ILE A 21 3.71 13.02 9.49
C ILE A 21 4.77 14.03 9.95
N GLU A 22 4.64 15.31 9.60
CA GLU A 22 5.56 16.37 10.07
C GLU A 22 5.56 16.47 11.60
N LYS A 23 4.37 16.48 12.23
CA LYS A 23 4.27 16.49 13.70
C LYS A 23 4.91 15.25 14.35
N ALA A 24 4.80 14.08 13.71
CA ALA A 24 5.48 12.88 14.18
C ALA A 24 7.01 13.04 14.07
N ARG A 25 7.49 13.55 12.93
CA ARG A 25 8.91 13.80 12.65
C ARG A 25 9.52 14.77 13.65
N ASP A 26 8.83 15.86 14.01
CA ASP A 26 9.27 16.83 15.02
C ASP A 26 9.51 16.19 16.40
N ARG A 27 8.87 15.05 16.68
CA ARG A 27 9.02 14.27 17.93
C ARG A 27 9.98 13.09 17.77
N GLY A 28 10.68 12.98 16.64
CA GLY A 28 11.56 11.86 16.33
C GLY A 28 10.83 10.54 16.05
N ILE A 29 9.52 10.58 15.76
CA ILE A 29 8.71 9.40 15.46
C ILE A 29 8.79 9.14 13.94
N VAL A 30 9.21 7.93 13.56
CA VAL A 30 9.14 7.48 12.16
C VAL A 30 7.73 6.96 11.91
N LEU A 31 6.95 7.78 11.21
CA LEU A 31 5.58 7.50 10.76
C LEU A 31 5.52 7.76 9.25
N ARG A 32 4.90 6.88 8.47
CA ARG A 32 4.81 6.98 7.02
C ARG A 32 3.41 6.68 6.50
N ILE A 33 3.01 7.38 5.45
CA ILE A 33 1.75 7.12 4.74
C ILE A 33 1.94 5.91 3.81
N LEU A 34 0.93 5.04 3.74
CA LEU A 34 0.88 3.93 2.78
C LEU A 34 -0.47 3.91 2.04
N GLY A 35 -0.73 2.86 1.26
CA GLY A 35 -2.00 2.72 0.57
C GLY A 35 -2.23 3.76 -0.52
N ALA A 36 -3.50 4.05 -0.79
CA ALA A 36 -3.90 4.88 -1.92
C ALA A 36 -3.42 6.33 -1.81
N LEU A 37 -3.36 6.87 -0.59
CA LEU A 37 -2.90 8.22 -0.37
C LEU A 37 -1.41 8.36 -0.71
N ALA A 38 -0.60 7.33 -0.41
CA ALA A 38 0.80 7.32 -0.79
C ALA A 38 0.98 7.29 -2.32
N VAL A 39 0.17 6.49 -3.03
CA VAL A 39 0.15 6.48 -4.50
C VAL A 39 -0.22 7.85 -5.06
N TYR A 40 -1.25 8.49 -4.50
CA TYR A 40 -1.65 9.84 -4.89
C TYR A 40 -0.53 10.86 -4.68
N ILE A 41 0.16 10.83 -3.53
CA ILE A 41 1.27 11.73 -3.21
C ILE A 41 2.43 11.53 -4.21
N HIS A 42 2.85 10.29 -4.46
CA HIS A 42 3.88 10.01 -5.46
C HIS A 42 3.46 10.39 -6.89
N SER A 43 2.16 10.42 -7.19
CA SER A 43 1.66 10.82 -8.51
C SER A 43 1.64 12.34 -8.73
N LYS A 44 1.82 13.17 -7.70
CA LYS A 44 1.69 14.63 -7.81
C LYS A 44 2.75 15.28 -8.72
N HIS A 45 3.91 14.65 -8.91
CA HIS A 45 4.97 15.18 -9.76
C HIS A 45 4.67 15.02 -11.27
N GLU A 46 3.78 14.10 -11.64
CA GLU A 46 3.44 13.76 -13.02
C GLU A 46 1.95 14.03 -13.27
N ARG A 47 1.65 15.17 -13.91
CA ARG A 47 0.26 15.63 -14.13
C ARG A 47 -0.61 14.57 -14.82
N ASN A 48 -0.06 13.87 -15.81
CA ASN A 48 -0.83 12.89 -16.56
C ASN A 48 -1.22 11.68 -15.70
N ALA A 49 -0.44 11.34 -14.66
CA ALA A 49 -0.78 10.25 -13.75
C ALA A 49 -2.10 10.54 -13.01
N LEU A 50 -2.29 11.77 -12.53
CA LEU A 50 -3.53 12.19 -11.88
C LEU A 50 -4.73 12.25 -12.86
N GLU A 51 -4.48 12.61 -14.12
CA GLU A 51 -5.51 12.58 -15.17
C GLU A 51 -5.94 11.14 -15.51
N ILE A 52 -4.99 10.19 -15.60
CA ILE A 52 -5.29 8.75 -15.72
C ILE A 52 -6.12 8.28 -14.51
N TYR A 53 -5.71 8.65 -13.30
CA TYR A 53 -6.42 8.25 -12.09
C TYR A 53 -7.89 8.69 -12.11
N LYS A 54 -8.16 9.91 -12.56
CA LYS A 54 -9.51 10.46 -12.74
C LYS A 54 -10.29 9.77 -13.86
N ARG A 55 -9.67 9.52 -15.02
CA ARG A 55 -10.32 8.85 -16.18
C ARG A 55 -10.71 7.41 -15.87
N ILE A 56 -9.84 6.67 -15.18
CA ILE A 56 -10.10 5.27 -14.82
C ILE A 56 -11.11 5.20 -13.67
N GLY A 57 -10.93 6.05 -12.66
CA GLY A 57 -11.80 6.15 -11.48
C GLY A 57 -11.65 4.95 -10.53
N ARG A 58 -11.05 5.17 -9.36
CA ARG A 58 -10.75 4.09 -8.38
C ARG A 58 -11.98 3.40 -7.79
N PHE A 59 -13.05 4.17 -7.54
CA PHE A 59 -14.33 3.67 -6.97
C PHE A 59 -15.55 3.90 -7.89
N GLY A 60 -15.29 4.41 -9.10
CA GLY A 60 -16.30 4.92 -10.03
C GLY A 60 -16.31 6.45 -10.08
N VAL A 61 -17.01 6.99 -11.08
CA VAL A 61 -17.20 8.45 -11.27
C VAL A 61 -18.01 9.00 -10.07
N ASP A 62 -17.65 10.20 -9.61
CA ASP A 62 -18.31 10.94 -8.52
C ASP A 62 -18.20 10.35 -7.10
N LYS A 63 -17.33 9.34 -6.88
CA LYS A 63 -17.00 8.85 -5.53
C LYS A 63 -15.69 9.43 -5.02
N PRO A 64 -15.55 9.67 -3.70
CA PRO A 64 -14.28 10.06 -3.12
C PRO A 64 -13.18 9.00 -3.38
N SER A 65 -11.94 9.47 -3.55
CA SER A 65 -10.79 8.63 -3.91
C SER A 65 -10.23 7.80 -2.73
N PHE A 66 -10.60 8.14 -1.51
CA PHE A 66 -10.03 7.56 -0.28
C PHE A 66 -11.12 7.09 0.69
N THR A 67 -10.78 6.03 1.43
CA THR A 67 -11.63 5.41 2.46
C THR A 67 -11.15 5.76 3.87
N ASP A 68 -9.83 5.82 4.04
CA ASP A 68 -9.10 5.84 5.29
C ASP A 68 -7.70 6.45 5.07
N LEU A 69 -7.00 6.69 6.19
CA LEU A 69 -5.59 7.03 6.23
C LEU A 69 -4.82 5.83 6.80
N ASP A 70 -4.09 5.12 5.93
CA ASP A 70 -3.20 4.05 6.37
C ASP A 70 -1.79 4.58 6.66
N LEU A 71 -1.26 4.21 7.82
CA LEU A 71 0.05 4.61 8.30
C LEU A 71 0.88 3.41 8.73
N ALA A 72 2.20 3.52 8.61
CA ALA A 72 3.16 2.56 9.16
C ALA A 72 4.12 3.24 10.13
N ALA A 73 4.42 2.56 11.23
CA ALA A 73 5.39 2.99 12.23
C ALA A 73 6.22 1.80 12.73
N TYR A 74 7.32 2.09 13.42
CA TYR A 74 8.06 1.07 14.15
C TYR A 74 7.40 0.74 15.49
N GLY A 75 7.29 -0.54 15.80
CA GLY A 75 6.73 -1.08 17.04
C GLY A 75 7.46 -0.57 18.27
N ARG A 76 8.77 -0.31 18.18
CA ARG A 76 9.54 0.34 19.26
C ARG A 76 9.09 1.75 19.59
N GLN A 77 8.45 2.44 18.65
CA GLN A 77 7.91 3.81 18.84
C GLN A 77 6.39 3.80 19.11
N ARG A 78 5.78 2.63 19.32
CA ARG A 78 4.34 2.50 19.53
C ARG A 78 3.82 3.37 20.68
N GLY A 79 4.55 3.46 21.79
CA GLY A 79 4.17 4.31 22.92
C GLY A 79 4.11 5.79 22.55
N ASP A 80 5.07 6.25 21.74
CA ASP A 80 5.15 7.63 21.26
C ASP A 80 4.04 7.93 20.25
N VAL A 81 3.74 6.98 19.35
CA VAL A 81 2.60 7.08 18.42
C VAL A 81 1.28 7.20 19.19
N VAL A 82 1.05 6.35 20.20
CA VAL A 82 -0.16 6.43 21.05
C VAL A 82 -0.25 7.80 21.72
N LYS A 83 0.86 8.30 22.27
CA LYS A 83 0.90 9.63 22.90
C LYS A 83 0.57 10.74 21.89
N LEU A 84 1.16 10.71 20.70
CA LEU A 84 0.91 11.69 19.65
C LEU A 84 -0.58 11.72 19.27
N PHE A 85 -1.14 10.57 18.91
CA PHE A 85 -2.53 10.49 18.42
C PHE A 85 -3.55 10.85 19.49
N GLU A 86 -3.39 10.36 20.72
CA GLU A 86 -4.42 10.52 21.76
C GLU A 86 -4.26 11.80 22.58
N LYS A 87 -3.02 12.22 22.88
CA LYS A 87 -2.77 13.35 23.78
C LYS A 87 -2.60 14.65 23.03
N GLU A 88 -2.06 14.62 21.83
CA GLU A 88 -1.71 15.84 21.10
C GLU A 88 -2.67 16.10 19.95
N LEU A 89 -2.85 15.12 19.06
CA LEU A 89 -3.78 15.21 17.93
C LEU A 89 -5.24 15.01 18.33
N LYS A 90 -5.49 14.46 19.53
CA LYS A 90 -6.83 14.23 20.10
C LYS A 90 -7.74 13.33 19.24
N PHE A 91 -7.16 12.38 18.50
CA PHE A 91 -7.94 11.40 17.75
C PHE A 91 -8.74 10.50 18.70
N ASN A 92 -9.95 10.17 18.27
CA ASN A 92 -10.84 9.29 19.01
C ASN A 92 -10.46 7.82 18.75
N TYR A 93 -10.79 6.92 19.68
CA TYR A 93 -10.62 5.48 19.49
C TYR A 93 -11.71 4.70 20.22
N ASN A 94 -12.02 3.51 19.72
CA ASN A 94 -12.90 2.58 20.42
C ASN A 94 -12.05 1.66 21.32
N VAL A 95 -12.31 1.66 22.63
CA VAL A 95 -11.54 0.89 23.62
C VAL A 95 -11.55 -0.61 23.30
N LEU A 96 -12.70 -1.15 22.88
CA LEU A 96 -12.86 -2.56 22.57
C LEU A 96 -12.07 -2.95 21.31
N MET A 97 -12.18 -2.14 20.24
CA MET A 97 -11.41 -2.37 19.02
C MET A 97 -9.91 -2.25 19.26
N LYS A 98 -9.48 -1.26 20.04
CA LYS A 98 -8.07 -1.08 20.39
C LYS A 98 -7.53 -2.28 21.17
N ALA A 99 -8.33 -2.88 22.04
CA ALA A 99 -7.95 -4.11 22.75
C ALA A 99 -7.86 -5.32 21.80
N LEU A 100 -8.85 -5.50 20.92
CA LEU A 100 -8.90 -6.61 19.97
C LEU A 100 -7.74 -6.59 18.95
N PHE A 101 -7.40 -5.41 18.44
CA PHE A 101 -6.37 -5.25 17.40
C PHE A 101 -5.00 -4.82 17.95
N MET A 102 -4.83 -4.75 19.29
CA MET A 102 -3.62 -4.22 19.92
C MET A 102 -2.33 -4.81 19.37
N ASN A 103 -2.31 -6.11 19.04
CA ASN A 103 -1.12 -6.78 18.56
C ASN A 103 -0.90 -6.66 17.04
N LYS A 104 -1.87 -6.10 16.30
CA LYS A 104 -1.84 -5.98 14.83
C LYS A 104 -1.70 -4.53 14.38
N ARG A 105 -2.64 -3.67 14.78
CA ARG A 105 -2.69 -2.26 14.38
C ARG A 105 -3.43 -1.39 15.39
N LEU A 106 -3.23 -0.07 15.33
CA LEU A 106 -4.07 0.89 16.05
C LEU A 106 -5.10 1.47 15.10
N ILE A 107 -6.33 1.63 15.59
CA ILE A 107 -7.43 2.23 14.83
C ILE A 107 -7.88 3.48 15.57
N TYR A 108 -7.85 4.60 14.86
CA TYR A 108 -8.24 5.92 15.35
C TYR A 108 -9.28 6.56 14.42
N PHE A 109 -10.04 7.51 14.94
CA PHE A 109 -11.02 8.28 14.18
C PHE A 109 -10.70 9.76 14.31
N HIS A 110 -10.73 10.47 13.19
CA HIS A 110 -10.55 11.91 13.17
C HIS A 110 -11.51 12.59 14.17
N PRO A 111 -11.11 13.65 14.90
CA PRO A 111 -11.95 14.30 15.92
C PRO A 111 -13.32 14.78 15.40
N LYS A 112 -13.37 15.20 14.13
CA LYS A 112 -14.61 15.60 13.42
C LYS A 112 -15.24 14.47 12.60
N ASN A 113 -14.77 13.23 12.80
CA ASN A 113 -15.23 12.03 12.12
C ASN A 113 -15.06 12.04 10.58
N HIS A 114 -14.09 12.81 10.07
CA HIS A 114 -13.86 12.96 8.63
C HIS A 114 -13.32 11.70 7.95
N TYR A 115 -12.51 10.93 8.67
CA TYR A 115 -11.87 9.70 8.20
C TYR A 115 -11.41 8.83 9.38
N GLN A 116 -11.13 7.56 9.10
CA GLN A 116 -10.47 6.60 10.00
C GLN A 116 -8.96 6.58 9.72
N VAL A 117 -8.17 6.29 10.74
CA VAL A 117 -6.72 6.06 10.62
C VAL A 117 -6.39 4.65 11.10
N ASP A 118 -5.72 3.88 10.26
CA ASP A 118 -5.16 2.58 10.60
C ASP A 118 -3.64 2.68 10.67
N ILE A 119 -3.04 2.33 11.81
CA ILE A 119 -1.60 2.40 12.03
C ILE A 119 -1.03 1.00 12.23
N PHE A 120 -0.28 0.54 11.24
CA PHE A 120 0.42 -0.74 11.23
C PHE A 120 1.82 -0.61 11.83
N PHE A 121 2.31 -1.69 12.45
CA PHE A 121 3.62 -1.71 13.10
C PHE A 121 4.49 -2.82 12.53
N ASP A 122 5.72 -2.46 12.18
CA ASP A 122 6.83 -3.33 11.74
C ASP A 122 6.64 -4.10 10.42
N LYS A 123 5.40 -4.48 10.09
CA LYS A 123 5.04 -5.18 8.86
C LYS A 123 3.55 -5.04 8.56
N LEU A 124 3.18 -5.29 7.32
CA LEU A 124 1.80 -5.60 6.92
C LEU A 124 1.62 -7.11 6.95
N GLU A 125 0.58 -7.57 7.64
CA GLU A 125 0.35 -8.99 7.92
C GLU A 125 -0.95 -9.46 7.26
N PHE A 126 -1.00 -9.36 5.93
CA PHE A 126 -2.18 -9.74 5.14
C PHE A 126 -2.09 -11.20 4.67
N SER A 127 -2.28 -11.45 3.37
CA SER A 127 -2.13 -12.78 2.78
C SER A 127 -0.69 -13.28 2.83
N HIS A 128 0.26 -12.36 2.65
CA HIS A 128 1.69 -12.55 2.90
C HIS A 128 2.19 -11.43 3.82
N ASP A 129 3.43 -11.52 4.29
CA ASP A 129 4.01 -10.49 5.15
C ASP A 129 4.86 -9.52 4.30
N VAL A 130 4.63 -8.22 4.43
CA VAL A 130 5.50 -7.16 3.90
C VAL A 130 6.19 -6.48 5.08
N VAL A 131 7.49 -6.73 5.23
CA VAL A 131 8.25 -6.34 6.43
C VAL A 131 8.96 -5.00 6.24
N PHE A 132 8.71 -4.07 7.16
CA PHE A 132 9.37 -2.76 7.23
C PHE A 132 10.54 -2.73 8.22
N GLY A 133 10.67 -3.70 9.11
CA GLY A 133 11.68 -3.72 10.19
C GLY A 133 11.12 -3.22 11.53
N ASP A 134 11.88 -3.35 12.62
CA ASP A 134 11.37 -3.17 13.99
C ASP A 134 11.74 -1.84 14.67
N LYS A 135 12.61 -1.03 14.04
CA LYS A 135 13.14 0.19 14.65
C LYS A 135 13.72 1.19 13.65
N PRO A 136 13.78 2.49 14.04
CA PRO A 136 14.45 3.53 13.28
C PRO A 136 15.92 3.22 12.98
N GLY A 137 16.36 3.61 11.79
CA GLY A 137 17.73 3.46 11.30
C GLY A 137 18.11 2.04 10.89
N LYS A 138 17.19 1.07 10.98
CA LYS A 138 17.43 -0.33 10.58
C LYS A 138 16.30 -0.94 9.75
N GLY A 139 15.29 -0.16 9.40
CA GLY A 139 14.16 -0.63 8.61
C GLY A 139 13.95 0.21 7.35
N ARG A 140 12.85 -0.08 6.66
CA ARG A 140 12.48 0.50 5.37
C ARG A 140 11.66 1.79 5.49
N LEU A 141 11.01 2.04 6.62
CA LEU A 141 10.27 3.29 6.84
C LEU A 141 11.19 4.53 6.86
N ASP A 142 12.49 4.35 7.03
CA ASP A 142 13.48 5.43 6.95
C ASP A 142 13.87 5.81 5.50
N LEU A 143 13.50 4.99 4.50
CA LEU A 143 13.99 5.12 3.12
C LEU A 143 13.29 6.21 2.30
N ASP A 144 12.07 6.58 2.69
CA ASP A 144 11.30 7.59 1.96
C ASP A 144 10.51 8.48 2.93
N TYR A 145 9.98 9.59 2.43
CA TYR A 145 9.24 10.60 3.17
C TYR A 145 8.35 11.43 2.24
N PRO A 146 7.07 11.71 2.59
CA PRO A 146 6.35 11.37 3.83
C PRO A 146 5.69 9.98 3.80
N THR A 147 5.87 9.23 2.70
CA THR A 147 5.28 7.92 2.41
C THR A 147 6.27 6.78 2.65
N ILE A 148 5.80 5.54 2.59
CA ILE A 148 6.69 4.40 2.35
C ILE A 148 7.17 4.41 0.89
N THR A 149 8.24 3.68 0.58
CA THR A 149 8.82 3.66 -0.78
C THR A 149 7.83 3.09 -1.81
N LEU A 150 7.97 3.48 -3.09
CA LEU A 150 7.25 2.88 -4.22
C LEU A 150 7.41 1.36 -4.27
N THR A 151 8.61 0.86 -3.94
CA THR A 151 8.91 -0.56 -3.82
C THR A 151 7.99 -1.24 -2.81
N ASP A 152 7.84 -0.64 -1.64
CA ASP A 152 7.01 -1.17 -0.56
C ASP A 152 5.51 -1.04 -0.86
N LEU A 153 5.09 0.02 -1.57
CA LEU A 153 3.72 0.15 -2.09
C LEU A 153 3.39 -0.97 -3.08
N ILE A 154 4.30 -1.33 -3.99
CA ILE A 154 4.06 -2.46 -4.89
C ILE A 154 3.93 -3.77 -4.11
N LEU A 155 4.82 -4.04 -3.16
CA LEU A 155 4.74 -5.22 -2.29
C LEU A 155 3.41 -5.26 -1.52
N GLU A 156 2.98 -4.11 -0.97
CA GLU A 156 1.69 -3.94 -0.28
C GLU A 156 0.50 -4.39 -1.15
N LYS A 157 0.51 -4.05 -2.45
CA LYS A 157 -0.61 -4.34 -3.36
C LYS A 157 -0.56 -5.77 -3.88
N ILE A 158 0.62 -6.26 -4.28
CA ILE A 158 0.74 -7.57 -4.92
C ILE A 158 0.65 -8.74 -3.94
N GLN A 159 0.81 -8.52 -2.63
CA GLN A 159 0.63 -9.57 -1.60
C GLN A 159 -0.81 -10.08 -1.47
N ILE A 160 -1.82 -9.35 -1.96
CA ILE A 160 -3.22 -9.70 -1.70
C ILE A 160 -3.66 -10.87 -2.59
N HIS A 161 -3.99 -12.03 -2.01
CA HIS A 161 -4.38 -13.23 -2.78
C HIS A 161 -5.58 -12.95 -3.70
N GLN A 162 -6.61 -12.29 -3.17
CA GLN A 162 -7.77 -11.81 -3.93
C GLN A 162 -7.67 -10.30 -4.14
N ILE A 163 -6.77 -9.87 -5.03
CA ILE A 163 -6.55 -8.45 -5.30
C ILE A 163 -7.84 -7.76 -5.80
N ASN A 164 -8.10 -6.56 -5.28
CA ASN A 164 -9.22 -5.74 -5.68
C ASN A 164 -8.88 -4.84 -6.88
N LEU A 165 -9.91 -4.38 -7.60
CA LEU A 165 -9.71 -3.46 -8.73
C LEU A 165 -9.01 -2.16 -8.31
N LYS A 166 -9.31 -1.64 -7.10
CA LYS A 166 -8.66 -0.43 -6.57
C LYS A 166 -7.13 -0.58 -6.48
N ASP A 167 -6.65 -1.75 -6.06
CA ASP A 167 -5.23 -2.05 -5.91
C ASP A 167 -4.57 -2.28 -7.27
N ILE A 168 -5.30 -2.85 -8.24
CA ILE A 168 -4.84 -2.94 -9.63
C ILE A 168 -4.66 -1.55 -10.25
N ILE A 169 -5.62 -0.64 -10.03
CA ILE A 169 -5.53 0.74 -10.52
C ILE A 169 -4.32 1.44 -9.87
N ASP A 170 -4.15 1.30 -8.56
CA ASP A 170 -3.01 1.86 -7.83
C ASP A 170 -1.67 1.37 -8.43
N LEU A 171 -1.54 0.08 -8.75
CA LEU A 171 -0.36 -0.49 -9.42
C LEU A 171 -0.14 0.07 -10.84
N ILE A 172 -1.20 0.27 -11.62
CA ILE A 172 -1.12 0.87 -12.96
C ILE A 172 -0.57 2.29 -12.88
N ILE A 173 -1.05 3.09 -11.93
CA ILE A 173 -0.58 4.47 -11.75
C ILE A 173 0.88 4.50 -11.32
N ILE A 174 1.28 3.66 -10.36
CA ILE A 174 2.68 3.55 -9.95
C ILE A 174 3.56 3.23 -11.17
N LEU A 175 3.19 2.23 -11.97
CA LEU A 175 3.95 1.84 -13.16
C LEU A 175 3.92 2.91 -14.26
N TYR A 176 2.89 3.75 -14.32
CA TYR A 176 2.84 4.89 -15.23
C TYR A 176 3.76 6.04 -14.79
N GLY A 177 3.84 6.32 -13.49
CA GLY A 177 4.66 7.42 -12.95
C GLY A 177 6.15 7.08 -12.87
N HIS A 178 6.50 5.83 -12.54
CA HIS A 178 7.85 5.51 -12.06
C HIS A 178 8.48 4.33 -12.81
N ASP A 179 9.79 4.43 -13.10
CA ASP A 179 10.55 3.33 -13.71
C ASP A 179 11.17 2.40 -12.65
N ILE A 180 11.65 1.25 -13.10
CA ILE A 180 12.25 0.20 -12.28
C ILE A 180 13.78 0.40 -12.19
N SER A 181 14.32 0.39 -10.97
CA SER A 181 15.75 0.38 -10.65
C SER A 181 16.17 -0.97 -10.03
N TYR A 182 17.48 -1.16 -9.85
CA TYR A 182 18.07 -2.33 -9.18
C TYR A 182 18.48 -2.06 -7.72
N LYS A 183 18.17 -0.87 -7.19
CA LYS A 183 18.52 -0.41 -5.84
C LYS A 183 17.50 0.65 -5.41
N ASP A 184 17.41 0.91 -4.11
CA ASP A 184 16.50 1.94 -3.60
C ASP A 184 16.96 3.33 -4.08
N GLU A 185 16.12 4.01 -4.85
CA GLU A 185 16.31 5.36 -5.39
C GLU A 185 14.98 6.12 -5.29
N HIS A 186 15.05 7.42 -5.01
CA HIS A 186 13.85 8.27 -4.90
C HIS A 186 13.10 8.30 -6.24
N GLU A 187 11.78 8.09 -6.20
CA GLU A 187 10.89 8.03 -7.38
C GLU A 187 11.19 6.88 -8.36
N TYR A 188 11.90 5.83 -7.91
CA TYR A 188 12.08 4.57 -8.64
C TYR A 188 11.60 3.37 -7.83
N ILE A 189 11.17 2.34 -8.54
CA ILE A 189 10.78 1.05 -7.95
C ILE A 189 12.02 0.15 -7.93
N ASN A 190 12.45 -0.28 -6.74
CA ASN A 190 13.53 -1.25 -6.61
C ASN A 190 13.04 -2.67 -6.95
N GLY A 191 13.11 -3.02 -8.24
CA GLY A 191 12.69 -4.32 -8.74
C GLY A 191 13.52 -5.48 -8.19
N LYS A 192 14.81 -5.22 -7.86
CA LYS A 192 15.70 -6.24 -7.28
C LYS A 192 15.23 -6.64 -5.88
N TYR A 193 14.89 -5.68 -5.03
CA TYR A 193 14.37 -5.98 -3.69
C TYR A 193 13.05 -6.75 -3.73
N ILE A 194 12.13 -6.36 -4.62
CA ILE A 194 10.87 -7.11 -4.83
C ILE A 194 11.19 -8.56 -5.24
N ALA A 195 12.08 -8.74 -6.21
CA ALA A 195 12.44 -10.05 -6.71
C ALA A 195 13.09 -10.93 -5.63
N GLU A 196 13.96 -10.39 -4.78
CA GLU A 196 14.59 -11.10 -3.66
C GLU A 196 13.55 -11.62 -2.65
N ILE A 197 12.57 -10.80 -2.28
CA ILE A 197 11.46 -11.19 -1.39
C ILE A 197 10.67 -12.36 -2.01
N LEU A 198 10.25 -12.20 -3.26
CA LEU A 198 9.47 -13.22 -3.97
C LEU A 198 10.31 -14.49 -4.26
N ALA A 199 11.62 -14.38 -4.35
CA ALA A 199 12.50 -15.53 -4.56
C ALA A 199 12.68 -16.40 -3.32
N ASP A 200 12.36 -15.90 -2.12
CA ASP A 200 12.35 -16.68 -0.88
C ASP A 200 10.98 -17.26 -0.50
N ASP A 201 9.89 -16.62 -0.96
CA ASP A 201 8.52 -17.04 -0.65
C ASP A 201 7.73 -17.41 -1.91
N TRP A 202 7.51 -18.72 -2.10
CA TRP A 202 6.74 -19.24 -3.24
C TRP A 202 5.28 -18.82 -3.20
N GLY A 203 4.65 -18.74 -2.02
CA GLY A 203 3.26 -18.35 -1.90
C GLY A 203 3.07 -16.89 -2.30
N PHE A 204 3.96 -16.03 -1.81
CA PHE A 204 3.95 -14.62 -2.18
C PHE A 204 4.26 -14.44 -3.67
N TRP A 205 5.28 -15.12 -4.20
CA TRP A 205 5.57 -15.09 -5.63
C TRP A 205 4.37 -15.51 -6.50
N TYR A 206 3.67 -16.58 -6.10
CA TYR A 206 2.53 -17.09 -6.86
C TYR A 206 1.41 -16.05 -6.98
N ASP A 207 1.03 -15.43 -5.86
CA ASP A 207 0.00 -14.39 -5.85
C ASP A 207 0.49 -13.12 -6.55
N ALA A 208 1.75 -12.72 -6.34
CA ALA A 208 2.35 -11.57 -6.98
C ALA A 208 2.34 -11.67 -8.52
N VAL A 209 2.83 -12.79 -9.08
CA VAL A 209 2.82 -13.01 -10.55
C VAL A 209 1.39 -13.07 -11.08
N THR A 210 0.48 -13.71 -10.34
CA THR A 210 -0.96 -13.74 -10.70
C THR A 210 -1.55 -12.33 -10.74
N ASN A 211 -1.22 -11.49 -9.78
CA ASN A 211 -1.70 -10.13 -9.68
C ASN A 211 -1.08 -9.21 -10.74
N LEU A 212 0.23 -9.35 -11.04
CA LEU A 212 0.89 -8.62 -12.12
C LEU A 212 0.30 -8.97 -13.50
N ASN A 213 -0.12 -10.21 -13.72
CA ASN A 213 -0.86 -10.59 -14.92
C ASN A 213 -2.25 -9.93 -15.00
N LYS A 214 -2.94 -9.76 -13.85
CA LYS A 214 -4.19 -8.98 -13.81
C LYS A 214 -3.92 -7.51 -14.13
N VAL A 215 -2.84 -6.92 -13.63
CA VAL A 215 -2.43 -5.53 -13.99
C VAL A 215 -2.31 -5.40 -15.50
N LYS A 216 -1.57 -6.30 -16.17
CA LYS A 216 -1.46 -6.33 -17.63
C LYS A 216 -2.83 -6.40 -18.32
N PHE A 217 -3.67 -7.35 -17.91
CA PHE A 217 -5.02 -7.50 -18.46
C PHE A 217 -5.87 -6.23 -18.32
N PHE A 218 -5.84 -5.59 -17.15
CA PHE A 218 -6.61 -4.37 -16.92
C PHE A 218 -6.02 -3.15 -17.63
N THR A 219 -4.71 -3.06 -17.81
CA THR A 219 -4.06 -2.05 -18.66
C THR A 219 -4.55 -2.16 -20.10
N ASP A 220 -4.55 -3.37 -20.67
CA ASP A 220 -5.06 -3.63 -22.03
C ASP A 220 -6.57 -3.33 -22.14
N LYS A 221 -7.34 -3.71 -21.11
CA LYS A 221 -8.78 -3.42 -21.03
C LYS A 221 -9.04 -1.92 -21.01
N PHE A 222 -8.35 -1.16 -20.15
CA PHE A 222 -8.55 0.29 -20.05
C PHE A 222 -8.13 1.02 -21.33
N HIS A 223 -7.12 0.53 -22.05
CA HIS A 223 -6.82 1.02 -23.39
C HIS A 223 -7.99 0.77 -24.35
N SER A 224 -8.53 -0.46 -24.41
CA SER A 224 -9.68 -0.79 -25.27
C SER A 224 -10.95 0.00 -24.95
N GLU A 225 -11.10 0.44 -23.71
CA GLU A 225 -12.19 1.31 -23.23
C GLU A 225 -11.90 2.81 -23.46
N ASN A 226 -10.81 3.17 -24.14
CA ASN A 226 -10.35 4.55 -24.38
C ASN A 226 -10.06 5.34 -23.08
N LYS A 227 -9.74 4.66 -21.98
CA LYS A 227 -9.33 5.28 -20.71
C LYS A 227 -7.81 5.50 -20.62
N LEU A 228 -7.05 4.79 -21.45
CA LEU A 228 -5.61 4.96 -21.64
C LEU A 228 -5.30 5.17 -23.12
N THR A 229 -4.41 6.11 -23.42
CA THR A 229 -3.83 6.21 -24.76
C THR A 229 -2.92 5.01 -25.04
N LYS A 230 -2.55 4.83 -26.31
CA LYS A 230 -1.62 3.76 -26.70
C LYS A 230 -0.24 3.98 -26.06
N GLU A 231 0.24 5.21 -26.01
CA GLU A 231 1.53 5.55 -25.41
C GLU A 231 1.54 5.28 -23.90
N GLU A 232 0.46 5.63 -23.21
CA GLU A 232 0.31 5.36 -21.78
C GLU A 232 0.31 3.85 -21.51
N GLN A 233 -0.46 3.09 -22.28
CA GLN A 233 -0.51 1.63 -22.21
C GLN A 233 0.87 1.01 -22.45
N GLU A 234 1.55 1.39 -23.53
CA GLU A 234 2.87 0.85 -23.89
C GLU A 234 3.91 1.14 -22.80
N LEU A 235 3.89 2.33 -22.21
CA LEU A 235 4.77 2.70 -21.11
C LEU A 235 4.55 1.80 -19.89
N ILE A 236 3.30 1.67 -19.43
CA ILE A 236 2.92 0.81 -18.29
C ILE A 236 3.37 -0.64 -18.54
N ILE A 237 3.05 -1.18 -19.72
CA ILE A 237 3.39 -2.56 -20.09
C ILE A 237 4.91 -2.76 -20.15
N SER A 238 5.67 -1.78 -20.66
CA SER A 238 7.13 -1.88 -20.74
C SER A 238 7.77 -2.01 -19.35
N ARG A 239 7.32 -1.20 -18.38
CA ARG A 239 7.81 -1.21 -17.00
C ARG A 239 7.34 -2.45 -16.23
N LEU A 240 6.10 -2.88 -16.45
CA LEU A 240 5.59 -4.14 -15.92
C LEU A 240 6.44 -5.32 -16.40
N ASN A 241 6.74 -5.41 -17.69
CA ASN A 241 7.58 -6.47 -18.25
C ASN A 241 9.00 -6.42 -17.70
N LYS A 242 9.56 -5.22 -17.48
CA LYS A 242 10.88 -5.04 -16.84
C LYS A 242 10.88 -5.59 -15.41
N LEU A 243 9.85 -5.28 -14.61
CA LEU A 243 9.71 -5.82 -13.26
C LEU A 243 9.56 -7.35 -13.26
N VAL A 244 8.66 -7.89 -14.09
CA VAL A 244 8.44 -9.35 -14.23
C VAL A 244 9.74 -10.06 -14.63
N LYS A 245 10.50 -9.49 -15.57
CA LYS A 245 11.80 -10.05 -15.97
C LYS A 245 12.77 -10.14 -14.79
N ILE A 246 12.89 -9.10 -13.98
CA ILE A 246 13.78 -9.10 -12.79
C ILE A 246 13.30 -10.18 -11.79
N ILE A 247 11.99 -10.31 -11.57
CA ILE A 247 11.41 -11.34 -10.70
C ILE A 247 11.73 -12.75 -11.21
N ASP A 248 11.61 -12.99 -12.51
CA ASP A 248 11.85 -14.31 -13.11
C ASP A 248 13.33 -14.70 -13.07
N GLU A 249 14.22 -13.76 -13.34
CA GLU A 249 15.67 -13.97 -13.36
C GLU A 249 16.28 -14.16 -11.96
N GLU A 250 15.58 -13.75 -10.89
CA GLU A 250 16.09 -13.88 -9.52
C GLU A 250 16.24 -15.35 -9.07
N PRO A 251 17.41 -15.77 -8.57
CA PRO A 251 17.63 -17.14 -8.11
C PRO A 251 16.73 -17.53 -6.93
N LYS A 252 15.84 -18.51 -7.15
CA LYS A 252 14.91 -19.00 -6.12
C LYS A 252 15.60 -19.81 -5.03
N THR A 253 15.27 -19.53 -3.77
CA THR A 253 15.88 -20.20 -2.61
C THR A 253 15.45 -21.67 -2.52
N LYS A 254 16.17 -22.46 -1.72
CA LYS A 254 15.82 -23.88 -1.49
C LYS A 254 14.43 -24.01 -0.84
N LYS A 255 14.07 -23.08 0.05
CA LYS A 255 12.76 -23.00 0.70
C LYS A 255 11.66 -22.80 -0.34
N TRP A 256 11.84 -21.83 -1.23
CA TRP A 256 10.94 -21.56 -2.34
C TRP A 256 10.72 -22.80 -3.21
N ARG A 257 11.81 -23.48 -3.65
CA ARG A 257 11.71 -24.66 -4.53
C ARG A 257 10.94 -25.82 -3.90
N LYS A 258 11.22 -26.12 -2.63
CA LYS A 258 10.46 -27.13 -1.87
C LYS A 258 8.98 -26.77 -1.75
N ARG A 259 8.65 -25.50 -1.53
CA ARG A 259 7.26 -25.05 -1.46
C ARG A 259 6.58 -25.11 -2.84
N ALA A 260 7.33 -24.87 -3.92
CA ALA A 260 6.85 -24.96 -5.29
C ALA A 260 6.44 -26.40 -5.67
N GLU A 261 7.21 -27.41 -5.24
CA GLU A 261 6.88 -28.83 -5.45
C GLU A 261 5.54 -29.22 -4.82
N ILE A 262 5.19 -28.61 -3.67
CA ILE A 262 3.88 -28.80 -3.02
C ILE A 262 2.78 -28.09 -3.83
N GLY A 263 3.08 -26.92 -4.39
CA GLY A 263 2.16 -26.13 -5.19
C GLY A 263 0.89 -25.73 -4.45
N VAL A 264 -0.21 -25.60 -5.19
CA VAL A 264 -1.52 -25.18 -4.65
C VAL A 264 -2.25 -26.28 -3.85
N SER A 265 -1.64 -27.46 -3.67
CA SER A 265 -2.25 -28.58 -2.93
C SER A 265 -2.42 -28.32 -1.43
N LYS A 266 -1.67 -27.35 -0.89
CA LYS A 266 -1.81 -26.85 0.49
C LYS A 266 -2.02 -25.34 0.45
N PRO A 267 -2.76 -24.77 1.41
CA PRO A 267 -2.85 -23.32 1.58
C PRO A 267 -1.47 -22.67 1.59
N TRP A 268 -1.34 -21.53 0.91
CA TRP A 268 -0.08 -20.77 0.79
C TRP A 268 -0.21 -19.33 1.22
N TYR A 269 -1.43 -18.89 1.53
CA TYR A 269 -1.75 -17.54 1.94
C TYR A 269 -2.62 -17.60 3.20
N ARG A 270 -2.70 -16.46 3.87
CA ARG A 270 -3.63 -16.26 4.97
C ARG A 270 -4.90 -15.55 4.50
N GLU A 271 -6.05 -16.06 4.92
CA GLU A 271 -7.30 -15.33 4.81
C GLU A 271 -7.31 -14.19 5.82
N VAL A 272 -7.55 -12.97 5.33
CA VAL A 272 -7.68 -11.79 6.17
C VAL A 272 -9.12 -11.34 6.07
N GLU A 273 -9.83 -11.38 7.19
CA GLU A 273 -11.16 -10.78 7.25
C GLU A 273 -11.04 -9.28 6.97
N GLU A 274 -11.78 -8.80 5.96
CA GLU A 274 -12.04 -7.38 5.81
C GLU A 274 -12.82 -6.96 7.07
N ILE A 275 -12.22 -6.13 7.92
CA ILE A 275 -12.93 -5.61 9.09
C ILE A 275 -14.07 -4.76 8.53
N LEU A 276 -15.28 -5.32 8.53
CA LEU A 276 -16.48 -4.60 8.14
C LEU A 276 -16.71 -3.49 9.17
N ASP A 277 -16.36 -2.25 8.81
CA ASP A 277 -16.48 -1.03 9.62
C ASP A 277 -17.90 -0.74 10.17
N ASN A 278 -18.90 -1.54 9.80
CA ASN A 278 -20.31 -1.22 10.00
C ASN A 278 -20.95 -1.75 11.30
N GLN A 279 -20.19 -2.33 12.24
CA GLN A 279 -20.78 -2.82 13.50
C GLN A 279 -20.40 -2.04 14.76
N TYR A 280 -19.48 -1.09 14.69
CA TYR A 280 -18.94 -0.44 15.89
C TYR A 280 -18.76 1.07 15.72
N THR A 281 -19.80 1.75 15.23
CA THR A 281 -19.89 3.20 15.38
C THR A 281 -19.86 3.54 16.88
N ALA A 282 -18.88 4.35 17.29
CA ALA A 282 -18.88 4.95 18.62
C ALA A 282 -20.22 5.67 18.83
N THR A 283 -21.03 5.15 19.75
CA THR A 283 -22.11 5.92 20.40
C THR A 283 -21.51 7.03 21.23
#